data_AF-A0A6C0KJ35-F1
#
_entry.id   AF-A0A6C0KJ35-F1
#
_cell.length_a   1.000
_cell.length_b   1.000
_cell.length_c   1.000
_cell.angle_alpha   90.00
_cell.angle_beta   90.00
_cell.angle_gamma   90.00
#
_symmetry.space_group_name_H-M   'P 1'
#
loop_
_entity.id
_entity.type
_entity.pdbx_description
1 polymer ?
#
loop_
_entity_poly.entity_id
_entity_poly.type
_entity_poly.pdbx_seq_one_letter_code
_entity_poly.pdbx_strand_id
1 'polypeptide(L)'
;MPKKTESTSIFAYLHNHVMTVNNSKIFAGLMIIVLNIASKFVTFKLPKTMESYLKYTFSRDILVFAIAWMGTRDIYIALIITGIFMLCMEYFFNEESAFCCLPSNFTDYHVSLMNSDESVTPEQIKQAEEVLEKARQQKVEQQYQDFASAKT
;
A
#
# COMPACT_ATOMS: atom_id res chain seq x y z
N MET A 1 32.35 29.67 17.68
CA MET A 1 31.59 28.93 18.71
C MET A 1 30.67 27.94 18.00
N PRO A 2 30.85 26.62 18.12
CA PRO A 2 30.02 25.68 17.37
C PRO A 2 28.70 25.39 18.09
N LYS A 3 27.57 25.75 17.46
CA LYS A 3 26.22 25.24 17.77
C LYS A 3 26.14 23.77 17.34
N LYS A 4 26.49 22.82 18.20
CA LYS A 4 26.48 21.38 17.85
C LYS A 4 25.98 20.44 18.97
N THR A 5 25.12 20.94 19.86
CA THR A 5 24.77 20.22 21.11
C THR A 5 23.33 19.67 21.15
N GLU A 6 22.38 20.30 20.44
CA GLU A 6 20.96 19.90 20.48
C GLU A 6 20.63 18.68 19.59
N SER A 7 21.17 18.60 18.37
CA SER A 7 20.89 17.46 17.48
C SER A 7 21.51 16.14 17.98
N THR A 8 22.65 16.23 18.63
CA THR A 8 23.40 15.09 19.18
C THR A 8 22.67 14.48 20.37
N SER A 9 22.01 15.30 21.19
CA SER A 9 21.22 14.80 22.32
C SER A 9 20.00 14.02 21.83
N ILE A 10 19.20 14.58 20.91
CA ILE A 10 17.99 13.91 20.36
C ILE A 10 18.34 12.59 19.66
N PHE A 11 19.39 12.57 18.84
CA PHE A 11 19.84 11.34 18.18
C PHE A 11 20.33 10.29 19.19
N ALA A 12 21.05 10.71 20.23
CA ALA A 12 21.48 9.83 21.30
C ALA A 12 20.30 9.29 22.13
N TYR A 13 19.30 10.12 22.42
CA TYR A 13 18.06 9.67 23.08
C TYR A 13 17.32 8.64 22.21
N LEU A 14 17.12 8.93 20.92
CA LEU A 14 16.48 8.01 19.98
C LEU A 14 17.25 6.69 19.87
N HIS A 15 18.57 6.75 19.73
CA HIS A 15 19.41 5.55 19.63
C HIS A 15 19.28 4.65 20.87
N ASN A 16 19.32 5.23 22.07
CA ASN A 16 19.14 4.48 23.31
C ASN A 16 17.75 3.84 23.41
N HIS A 17 16.70 4.55 22.99
CA HIS A 17 15.35 3.99 22.95
C HIS A 17 15.23 2.86 21.92
N VAL A 18 15.77 3.04 20.70
CA VAL A 18 15.76 2.02 19.65
C VAL A 18 16.51 0.76 20.11
N MET A 19 17.67 0.92 20.75
CA MET A 19 18.46 -0.20 21.28
C MET A 19 17.73 -0.95 22.41
N THR A 20 16.97 -0.23 23.23
CA THR A 20 16.11 -0.81 24.28
C THR A 20 14.95 -1.59 23.67
N VAL A 21 14.30 -1.05 22.64
CA VAL A 21 13.20 -1.72 21.93
C VAL A 21 13.70 -2.97 21.22
N ASN A 22 14.88 -2.91 20.60
CA ASN A 22 15.46 -4.04 19.88
C ASN A 22 15.75 -5.26 20.77
N ASN A 23 16.13 -5.01 22.02
CA ASN A 23 16.36 -6.07 23.02
C ASN A 23 15.10 -6.44 23.82
N SER A 24 13.99 -5.74 23.60
CA SER A 24 12.75 -5.98 24.33
C SER A 24 12.05 -7.26 23.86
N LYS A 25 11.78 -8.16 24.80
CA LYS A 25 10.97 -9.36 24.56
C LYS A 25 9.52 -9.02 24.21
N ILE A 26 9.02 -7.87 24.67
CA ILE A 26 7.67 -7.38 24.34
C ILE A 26 7.61 -7.00 22.87
N PHE A 27 8.64 -6.32 22.36
CA PHE A 27 8.72 -5.98 20.95
C PHE A 27 8.81 -7.23 20.07
N ALA A 28 9.60 -8.23 20.49
CA ALA A 28 9.64 -9.53 19.82
C ALA A 28 8.26 -10.20 19.77
N GLY A 29 7.52 -10.19 20.88
CA GLY A 29 6.14 -10.70 20.94
C GLY A 29 5.19 -9.97 19.98
N LEU A 30 5.27 -8.65 19.92
CA LEU A 30 4.49 -7.84 18.96
C LEU A 30 4.82 -8.20 17.52
N MET A 31 6.10 -8.37 17.19
CA MET A 31 6.53 -8.74 15.84
C MET A 31 6.04 -10.14 15.44
N ILE A 32 6.00 -11.11 16.37
CA ILE A 32 5.42 -12.44 16.13
C ILE A 32 3.92 -12.33 15.83
N ILE A 33 3.18 -11.49 16.55
CA ILE A 33 1.76 -11.23 16.30
C ILE A 33 1.58 -10.60 14.91
N VAL A 34 2.41 -9.60 14.56
CA VAL A 34 2.40 -8.97 13.22
C VAL A 34 2.65 -10.01 12.14
N LEU A 35 3.63 -10.92 12.29
CA LEU A 35 3.86 -11.99 11.31
C LEU A 35 2.67 -12.95 11.19
N ASN A 36 2.04 -13.30 12.33
CA ASN A 36 0.91 -14.21 12.33
C ASN A 36 -0.35 -13.60 11.67
N ILE A 37 -0.57 -12.31 11.91
CA ILE A 37 -1.60 -11.52 11.24
C ILE A 37 -1.27 -11.44 9.75
N ALA A 38 -0.06 -11.03 9.41
CA ALA A 38 0.33 -10.81 8.03
C ALA A 38 0.28 -12.08 7.15
N SER A 39 0.54 -13.28 7.72
CA SER A 39 0.37 -14.54 6.97
C SER A 39 -1.08 -14.78 6.51
N LYS A 40 -2.07 -14.34 7.31
CA LYS A 40 -3.49 -14.34 6.92
C LYS A 40 -3.84 -13.22 5.94
N PHE A 41 -3.13 -12.10 5.99
CA PHE A 41 -3.41 -10.93 5.13
C PHE A 41 -2.84 -11.12 3.71
N VAL A 42 -1.76 -11.90 3.55
CA VAL A 42 -1.23 -12.27 2.23
C VAL A 42 -2.15 -13.26 1.50
N THR A 43 -2.93 -14.06 2.24
CA THR A 43 -3.78 -15.12 1.69
C THR A 43 -5.27 -14.75 1.59
N PHE A 44 -5.76 -13.78 2.38
CA PHE A 44 -7.15 -13.33 2.34
C PHE A 44 -7.25 -11.84 2.05
N LYS A 45 -7.96 -11.50 0.94
CA LYS A 45 -8.40 -10.13 0.62
C LYS A 45 -9.05 -9.53 1.87
N LEU A 46 -8.52 -8.39 2.33
CA LEU A 46 -8.99 -7.68 3.51
C LEU A 46 -10.48 -7.32 3.39
N PRO A 47 -11.25 -7.28 4.50
CA PRO A 47 -12.59 -6.69 4.47
C PRO A 47 -12.51 -5.23 3.99
N LYS A 48 -13.51 -4.78 3.21
CA LYS A 48 -13.57 -3.48 2.51
C LYS A 48 -13.20 -2.26 3.39
N THR A 49 -13.37 -2.35 4.71
CA THR A 49 -12.99 -1.31 5.68
C THR A 49 -11.50 -1.27 6.00
N MET A 50 -10.76 -2.38 5.97
CA MET A 50 -9.30 -2.40 6.14
C MET A 50 -8.54 -2.12 4.84
N GLU A 51 -9.11 -2.46 3.67
CA GLU A 51 -8.53 -2.16 2.35
C GLU A 51 -8.22 -0.66 2.16
N SER A 52 -9.10 0.23 2.65
CA SER A 52 -8.90 1.67 2.53
C SER A 52 -7.81 2.22 3.46
N TYR A 53 -7.53 1.58 4.59
CA TYR A 53 -6.49 1.99 5.54
C TYR A 53 -5.13 1.38 5.20
N LEU A 54 -5.12 0.21 4.58
CA LEU A 54 -3.95 -0.56 4.19
C LEU A 54 -3.79 -0.58 2.67
N LYS A 55 -3.83 0.61 2.04
CA LYS A 55 -3.51 0.80 0.62
C LYS A 55 -2.28 -0.07 0.31
N TYR A 56 -2.46 -1.03 -0.59
CA TYR A 56 -1.74 -2.32 -0.76
C TYR A 56 -0.23 -2.35 -0.46
N THR A 57 0.47 -1.24 -0.62
CA THR A 57 1.90 -1.07 -0.36
C THR A 57 2.25 -1.06 1.13
N PHE A 58 1.55 -0.29 1.96
CA PHE A 58 1.96 -0.07 3.36
C PHE A 58 1.91 -1.35 4.21
N SER A 59 0.91 -2.20 3.99
CA SER A 59 0.77 -3.49 4.67
C SER A 59 1.92 -4.44 4.29
N ARG A 60 2.31 -4.43 3.01
CA ARG A 60 3.39 -5.26 2.49
C ARG A 60 4.73 -4.87 3.09
N ASP A 61 5.00 -3.56 3.20
CA ASP A 61 6.26 -3.06 3.74
C ASP A 61 6.40 -3.35 5.24
N ILE A 62 5.31 -3.24 6.00
CA ILE A 62 5.29 -3.63 7.42
C ILE A 62 5.60 -5.12 7.58
N LEU A 63 5.06 -5.98 6.70
CA LEU A 63 5.32 -7.41 6.75
C LEU A 63 6.79 -7.71 6.46
N VAL A 64 7.35 -7.12 5.41
CA VAL A 64 8.75 -7.30 5.01
C VAL A 64 9.68 -6.80 6.11
N PHE A 65 9.36 -5.65 6.71
CA PHE A 65 10.06 -5.12 7.87
C PHE A 65 10.03 -6.09 9.04
N ALA A 66 8.87 -6.63 9.39
CA ALA A 66 8.74 -7.55 10.52
C ALA A 66 9.53 -8.85 10.29
N ILE A 67 9.55 -9.39 9.07
CA ILE A 67 10.37 -10.56 8.70
C ILE A 67 11.87 -10.23 8.80
N ALA A 68 12.29 -9.09 8.23
CA ALA A 68 13.68 -8.66 8.25
C ALA A 68 14.17 -8.42 9.68
N TRP A 69 13.35 -7.79 10.52
CA TRP A 69 13.66 -7.59 11.93
C TRP A 69 13.69 -8.91 12.71
N MET A 70 12.82 -9.87 12.41
CA MET A 70 12.85 -11.20 13.06
C MET A 70 14.17 -11.93 12.76
N GLY A 71 14.70 -11.82 11.54
CA GLY A 71 15.96 -12.45 11.15
C GLY A 71 17.21 -11.72 11.64
N THR A 72 17.19 -10.39 11.65
CA THR A 72 18.36 -9.56 11.99
C THR A 72 18.42 -9.16 13.46
N ARG A 73 17.27 -9.09 14.13
CA ARG A 73 17.09 -8.49 15.46
C ARG A 73 17.77 -7.12 15.56
N ASP A 74 17.68 -6.31 14.50
CA ASP A 74 18.17 -4.93 14.48
C ASP A 74 17.21 -4.08 13.64
N ILE A 75 16.64 -3.04 14.27
CA ILE A 75 15.66 -2.14 13.63
C ILE A 75 16.30 -1.35 12.48
N TYR A 76 17.57 -0.94 12.61
CA TYR A 76 18.26 -0.18 11.57
C TYR A 76 18.49 -1.04 10.33
N ILE A 77 18.98 -2.26 10.52
CA ILE A 77 19.21 -3.19 9.41
C ILE A 77 17.88 -3.60 8.76
N ALA A 78 16.84 -3.86 9.56
CA ALA A 78 15.52 -4.19 9.05
C ALA A 78 14.91 -3.06 8.21
N LEU A 79 15.05 -1.80 8.63
CA LEU A 79 14.57 -0.65 7.85
C LEU A 79 15.35 -0.48 6.54
N ILE A 80 16.67 -0.68 6.55
CA ILE A 80 17.49 -0.61 5.32
C ILE A 80 17.07 -1.70 4.33
N ILE A 81 16.92 -2.94 4.80
CA ILE A 81 16.48 -4.06 3.96
C ILE A 81 15.08 -3.79 3.39
N THR A 82 14.16 -3.28 4.21
CA THR A 82 12.80 -2.93 3.77
C THR A 82 12.81 -1.81 2.74
N GLY A 83 13.64 -0.78 2.93
CA GLY A 83 13.80 0.31 1.97
C GLY A 83 14.36 -0.16 0.64
N ILE A 84 15.38 -1.03 0.65
CA ILE A 84 15.90 -1.65 -0.58
C ILE A 84 14.82 -2.49 -1.25
N PHE A 85 14.07 -3.28 -0.49
CA PHE A 85 12.98 -4.09 -1.01
C PHE A 85 11.88 -3.24 -1.65
N MET A 86 11.47 -2.14 -0.99
CA MET A 86 10.48 -1.19 -1.49
C MET A 86 10.95 -0.59 -2.82
N LEU A 87 12.21 -0.11 -2.88
CA LEU A 87 12.80 0.41 -4.11
C LEU A 87 12.83 -0.66 -5.21
N CYS A 88 13.21 -1.90 -4.90
CA CYS A 88 13.17 -2.99 -5.86
C CYS A 88 11.75 -3.24 -6.38
N MET A 89 10.74 -3.27 -5.50
CA MET A 89 9.36 -3.49 -5.90
C MET A 89 8.78 -2.34 -6.73
N GLU A 90 9.13 -1.10 -6.40
CA GLU A 90 8.65 0.10 -7.11
C GLU A 90 9.40 0.40 -8.42
N TYR A 91 10.67 -0.02 -8.56
CA TYR A 91 11.48 0.24 -9.77
C TYR A 91 11.71 -0.98 -10.67
N PHE A 92 11.94 -2.18 -10.13
CA PHE A 92 12.23 -3.38 -10.94
C PHE A 92 10.99 -4.16 -11.34
N PHE A 93 9.94 -4.13 -10.50
CA PHE A 93 8.71 -4.92 -10.67
C PHE A 93 7.47 -4.08 -10.98
N ASN A 94 7.65 -2.78 -11.22
CA ASN A 94 6.56 -1.89 -11.59
C ASN A 94 6.48 -1.77 -13.11
N GLU A 95 5.33 -2.11 -13.68
CA GLU A 95 5.09 -2.15 -15.12
C GLU A 95 5.15 -0.76 -15.79
N GLU A 96 5.04 0.31 -15.02
CA GLU A 96 5.22 1.70 -15.48
C GLU A 96 6.67 2.22 -15.38
N SER A 97 7.58 1.46 -14.76
CA SER A 97 8.99 1.85 -14.63
C SER A 97 9.80 1.45 -15.86
N ALA A 98 10.68 2.34 -16.34
CA ALA A 98 11.57 2.11 -17.49
C ALA A 98 12.51 0.89 -17.34
N PHE A 99 12.61 0.32 -16.13
CA PHE A 99 13.43 -0.85 -15.79
C PHE A 99 12.62 -2.11 -15.44
N CYS A 100 11.35 -2.21 -15.89
CA CYS A 100 10.55 -3.42 -15.69
C CYS A 100 11.29 -4.64 -16.28
N CYS A 101 11.75 -5.54 -15.40
CA CYS A 101 12.42 -6.78 -15.80
C CYS A 101 11.44 -7.92 -16.11
N LEU A 102 10.13 -7.67 -16.06
CA LEU A 102 9.11 -8.67 -16.30
C LEU A 102 8.78 -8.76 -17.81
N PRO A 103 8.83 -9.96 -18.43
CA PRO A 103 8.43 -10.14 -19.82
C PRO A 103 6.92 -9.95 -19.99
N SER A 104 6.51 -9.14 -20.96
CA SER A 104 5.11 -8.75 -21.22
C SER A 104 4.13 -9.94 -21.31
N ASN A 105 4.58 -11.08 -21.84
CA ASN A 105 3.77 -12.29 -21.97
C ASN A 105 3.32 -12.89 -20.63
N PHE A 106 4.04 -12.63 -19.54
CA PHE A 106 3.69 -13.13 -18.19
C PHE A 106 2.60 -12.27 -17.54
N THR A 107 2.69 -10.95 -17.73
CA THR A 107 1.70 -9.97 -17.28
C THR A 107 0.35 -10.21 -17.94
N ASP A 108 0.30 -10.28 -19.27
CA ASP A 108 -0.96 -10.43 -20.00
C ASP A 108 -1.72 -11.71 -19.62
N TYR A 109 -0.99 -12.81 -19.40
CA TYR A 109 -1.57 -14.07 -18.97
C TYR A 109 -2.19 -13.97 -17.56
N HIS A 110 -1.49 -13.39 -16.58
CA HIS A 110 -2.02 -13.25 -15.22
C HIS A 110 -3.15 -12.22 -15.13
N VAL A 111 -3.09 -11.13 -15.90
CA VAL A 111 -4.17 -10.15 -16.01
C VAL A 111 -5.43 -10.79 -16.61
N SER A 112 -5.28 -11.58 -17.67
CA SER A 112 -6.42 -12.28 -18.29
C SER A 112 -7.08 -13.28 -17.33
N LEU A 113 -6.29 -13.96 -16.49
CA LEU A 113 -6.80 -14.94 -15.52
C LEU A 113 -7.51 -14.27 -14.34
N MET A 114 -7.03 -13.11 -13.88
CA MET A 114 -7.71 -12.31 -12.84
C MET A 114 -9.06 -11.76 -13.30
N ASN A 115 -9.18 -11.40 -14.57
CA ASN A 115 -10.42 -10.88 -15.16
C ASN A 115 -11.44 -11.99 -15.49
N SER A 116 -11.00 -13.23 -15.71
CA SER A 116 -11.90 -14.34 -16.04
C SER A 116 -12.74 -14.89 -14.87
N ASP A 117 -12.41 -14.52 -13.62
CA ASP A 117 -13.10 -15.01 -12.42
C ASP A 117 -14.01 -13.92 -11.78
N GLU A 118 -14.19 -12.79 -12.46
CA GLU A 118 -14.98 -11.66 -11.96
C GLU A 118 -16.48 -11.89 -12.23
N SER A 119 -17.10 -12.77 -11.42
CA SER A 119 -18.56 -12.71 -11.26
C SER A 119 -18.92 -11.35 -10.67
N VAL A 120 -19.70 -10.56 -11.42
CA VAL A 120 -20.06 -9.19 -11.01
C VAL A 120 -20.82 -9.26 -9.68
N THR A 121 -20.25 -8.68 -8.63
CA THR A 121 -20.90 -8.65 -7.32
C THR A 121 -22.09 -7.70 -7.34
N PRO A 122 -23.17 -7.97 -6.60
CA PRO A 122 -24.36 -7.12 -6.58
C PRO A 122 -24.05 -5.67 -6.14
N GLU A 123 -23.01 -5.47 -5.33
CA GLU A 123 -22.53 -4.13 -4.98
C GLU A 123 -21.92 -3.37 -6.17
N GLN A 124 -21.18 -4.05 -7.05
CA GLN A 124 -20.63 -3.45 -8.28
C GLN A 124 -21.75 -3.06 -9.25
N ILE A 125 -22.80 -3.87 -9.37
CA ILE A 125 -23.98 -3.56 -10.19
C ILE A 125 -24.66 -2.29 -9.70
N LYS A 126 -24.92 -2.21 -8.39
CA LYS A 126 -25.57 -1.04 -7.79
C LYS A 126 -24.76 0.24 -7.97
N GLN A 127 -23.43 0.17 -7.79
CA GLN A 127 -22.57 1.32 -8.01
C GLN A 127 -22.54 1.75 -9.48
N ALA A 128 -22.50 0.81 -10.42
CA ALA A 128 -22.55 1.11 -11.83
C ALA A 128 -23.87 1.79 -12.23
N GLU A 129 -25.01 1.31 -11.69
CA GLU A 129 -26.32 1.93 -11.89
C GLU A 129 -26.37 3.37 -11.36
N GLU A 130 -25.88 3.63 -10.13
CA GLU A 130 -25.84 4.97 -9.56
C GLU A 130 -24.96 5.93 -10.39
N VAL A 131 -23.83 5.45 -10.91
CA VAL A 131 -22.94 6.23 -11.78
C VAL A 131 -23.62 6.55 -13.12
N LEU A 132 -24.29 5.57 -13.72
CA LEU A 132 -25.06 5.74 -14.96
C LEU A 132 -26.21 6.74 -14.77
N GLU A 133 -26.90 6.69 -13.64
CA GLU A 133 -28.00 7.60 -13.33
C GLU A 133 -27.49 9.04 -13.19
N LYS A 134 -26.39 9.25 -12.44
CA LYS A 134 -25.75 10.57 -12.31
C LYS A 134 -25.26 11.11 -13.65
N ALA A 135 -24.62 10.28 -14.47
CA ALA A 135 -24.17 10.68 -15.80
C ALA A 135 -25.35 11.07 -16.71
N ARG A 136 -26.50 10.39 -16.58
CA ARG A 136 -27.71 10.72 -17.33
C ARG A 136 -28.31 12.05 -16.87
N GLN A 137 -28.35 12.31 -15.57
CA GLN A 137 -28.83 13.59 -15.02
C GLN A 137 -27.94 14.75 -15.48
N GLN A 138 -26.61 14.59 -15.45
CA GLN A 138 -25.67 15.59 -15.95
C GLN A 138 -25.84 15.89 -17.44
N LYS A 139 -26.07 14.88 -18.28
CA LYS A 139 -26.37 15.10 -19.71
C LYS A 139 -27.66 15.89 -19.93
N VAL A 140 -28.69 15.61 -19.14
CA VAL A 140 -29.96 16.35 -19.21
C VAL A 140 -29.75 17.79 -18.76
N GLU A 141 -29.06 18.04 -17.65
CA GLU A 141 -28.74 19.39 -17.18
C GLU A 141 -27.90 20.18 -18.18
N GLN A 142 -26.85 19.56 -18.75
CA GLN A 142 -26.03 20.17 -19.81
C GLN A 142 -26.89 20.55 -21.03
N GLN A 143 -27.77 19.64 -21.46
CA GLN A 143 -28.68 19.89 -22.57
C GLN A 143 -29.62 21.07 -22.26
N TYR A 144 -30.16 21.19 -21.05
CA TYR A 144 -30.98 22.35 -20.65
C TYR A 144 -30.20 23.67 -20.63
N GLN A 145 -28.94 23.66 -20.17
CA GLN A 145 -28.07 24.84 -20.16
C GLN A 145 -27.72 25.29 -21.59
N ASP A 146 -27.48 24.35 -22.51
CA ASP A 146 -27.23 24.63 -23.93
C ASP A 146 -28.47 25.23 -24.63
N PHE A 147 -29.67 24.72 -24.31
CA PHE A 147 -30.92 25.30 -24.83
C PHE A 147 -31.23 26.70 -24.27
N ALA A 148 -30.88 26.98 -23.02
CA ALA A 148 -31.09 28.28 -22.40
C ALA A 148 -30.12 29.36 -22.92
N SER A 149 -28.86 28.98 -23.17
CA SER A 149 -27.81 29.86 -23.69
C SER A 149 -27.97 30.17 -25.18
N ALA A 150 -28.56 29.28 -25.98
CA ALA A 150 -28.86 29.53 -27.40
C ALA A 150 -30.03 30.51 -27.66
N LYS A 151 -30.78 30.88 -26.62
CA LYS A 151 -31.96 31.77 -26.71
C LYS A 151 -31.69 33.21 -26.26
N THR A 152 -30.47 33.51 -25.78
CA THR A 152 -30.00 34.86 -25.43
C THR A 152 -29.16 35.41 -26.58
#